data_AF-A0A151WWR0-F1
#
_entry.id   AF-A0A151WWR0-F1
#
_cell.length_a   1.000
_cell.length_b   1.000
_cell.length_c   1.000
_cell.angle_alpha   90.00
_cell.angle_beta   90.00
_cell.angle_gamma   90.00
#
_symmetry.space_group_name_H-M   'P 1'
#
loop_
_entity.id
_entity.type
_entity.pdbx_description
1 polymer ?
#
loop_
_entity_poly.entity_id
_entity_poly.type
_entity_poly.pdbx_seq_one_letter_code
_entity_poly.pdbx_strand_id
1 'polypeptide(L)'
;MLFKATVNIIRRSVCYNVRTLCRLRDPLQSNLLLCNGGAKPNSVQNYCSLYVAKRFKSKKKKAVNIKKDEDSDEEKEKDDEEEAPIGSKVIKIKVSSIRLDTISKAGFGMSRNKIEEAFYASKIRINGNKVFKKSKEMKIGDEIDLILHQSMDNPELLVVNRIVILSMDLINDRVQVKLSIDRNLLIEHYEDSHL
;
A
#
# COMPACT_ATOMS: atom_id res chain seq x y z
N MET A 1 -45.91 -33.39 0.13
CA MET A 1 -46.76 -32.27 0.57
C MET A 1 -45.95 -31.34 1.47
N LEU A 2 -45.91 -30.06 1.09
CA LEU A 2 -45.73 -28.87 1.94
C LEU A 2 -44.35 -28.60 2.58
N PHE A 3 -43.52 -27.88 1.82
CA PHE A 3 -42.71 -26.78 2.37
C PHE A 3 -43.60 -25.86 3.21
N LYS A 4 -43.22 -25.61 4.46
CA LYS A 4 -43.77 -24.52 5.28
C LYS A 4 -42.62 -23.67 5.80
N ALA A 5 -42.58 -22.45 5.28
CA ALA A 5 -41.82 -21.34 5.79
C ALA A 5 -42.28 -20.98 7.22
N THR A 6 -41.33 -20.64 8.08
CA THR A 6 -41.57 -19.74 9.22
C THR A 6 -40.41 -18.76 9.32
N VAL A 7 -40.76 -17.51 9.05
CA VAL A 7 -39.92 -16.32 9.17
C VAL A 7 -39.83 -15.97 10.65
N ASN A 8 -38.65 -16.12 11.27
CA ASN A 8 -38.42 -15.62 12.63
C ASN A 8 -37.94 -14.17 12.57
N ILE A 9 -38.91 -13.28 12.77
CA ILE A 9 -38.74 -11.87 13.10
C ILE A 9 -38.45 -11.77 14.61
N ILE A 10 -37.84 -10.65 15.01
CA ILE A 10 -37.76 -10.06 16.36
C ILE A 10 -36.50 -10.39 17.18
N ARG A 11 -35.56 -9.43 17.22
CA ARG A 11 -35.23 -8.58 18.39
C ARG A 11 -33.88 -7.90 18.15
N ARG A 12 -33.89 -6.69 17.57
CA ARG A 12 -32.75 -5.77 17.68
C ARG A 12 -33.11 -4.73 18.73
N SER A 13 -32.34 -4.76 19.81
CA SER A 13 -32.43 -3.94 21.01
C SER A 13 -32.38 -2.45 20.72
N VAL A 14 -33.25 -1.73 21.43
CA VAL A 14 -33.32 -0.27 21.53
C VAL A 14 -32.20 0.20 22.44
N CYS A 15 -31.21 0.92 21.90
CA CYS A 15 -30.27 1.69 22.72
C CYS A 15 -30.64 3.17 22.64
N TYR A 16 -31.31 3.63 23.70
CA TYR A 16 -31.55 5.04 24.01
C TYR A 16 -30.20 5.77 24.19
N ASN A 17 -30.04 6.91 23.53
CA ASN A 17 -29.10 7.94 23.96
C ASN A 17 -29.88 9.24 24.14
N VAL A 18 -30.35 9.42 25.36
CA VAL A 18 -30.94 10.66 25.88
C VAL A 18 -29.80 11.66 26.07
N ARG A 19 -29.74 12.70 25.24
CA ARG A 19 -29.05 13.95 25.59
C ARG A 19 -30.08 15.07 25.57
N THR A 20 -30.58 15.32 26.77
CA THR A 20 -31.40 16.45 27.17
C THR A 20 -30.65 17.77 26.95
N LEU A 21 -31.21 18.64 26.11
CA LEU A 21 -30.95 20.07 26.13
C LEU A 21 -32.31 20.76 26.31
N CYS A 22 -32.67 21.04 27.55
CA CYS A 22 -33.77 21.94 27.88
C CYS A 22 -33.16 23.25 28.37
N ARG A 23 -33.34 24.34 27.60
CA ARG A 23 -33.29 25.71 28.09
C ARG A 23 -34.63 26.35 27.78
N LEU A 24 -35.33 26.75 28.85
CA LEU A 24 -36.36 27.79 28.97
C LEU A 24 -37.61 27.56 28.09
N ARG A 25 -38.82 27.58 28.65
CA ARG A 25 -39.44 28.73 29.30
C ARG A 25 -40.81 28.24 29.79
N ASP A 26 -41.39 28.88 30.80
CA ASP A 26 -42.80 29.34 30.84
C ASP A 26 -43.20 29.78 32.26
N PRO A 27 -44.30 30.54 32.42
CA PRO A 27 -44.31 32.00 32.46
C PRO A 27 -44.84 32.43 33.84
N LEU A 28 -45.11 33.71 34.08
CA LEU A 28 -46.34 34.19 34.73
C LEU A 28 -46.22 35.68 35.09
N GLN A 29 -47.30 36.40 34.77
CA GLN A 29 -47.86 37.55 35.46
C GLN A 29 -47.28 38.96 35.19
N SER A 30 -48.07 39.71 34.41
CA SER A 30 -48.63 41.04 34.72
C SER A 30 -47.78 42.02 35.51
N ASN A 31 -47.51 43.20 34.92
CA ASN A 31 -48.32 44.40 35.16
C ASN A 31 -47.89 45.55 34.25
N LEU A 32 -48.89 46.32 33.81
CA LEU A 32 -48.73 47.62 33.19
C LEU A 32 -47.96 48.58 34.10
N LEU A 33 -47.11 49.43 33.52
CA LEU A 33 -47.20 50.87 33.78
C LEU A 33 -46.59 51.67 32.63
N LEU A 34 -47.42 52.59 32.13
CA LEU A 34 -47.13 53.59 31.12
C LEU A 34 -45.99 54.52 31.56
N CYS A 35 -45.21 55.00 30.59
CA CYS A 35 -45.01 56.45 30.42
C CYS A 35 -44.85 56.76 28.93
N ASN A 36 -45.71 57.67 28.47
CA ASN A 36 -45.87 58.11 27.09
C ASN A 36 -44.66 58.90 26.58
N GLY A 37 -44.41 58.84 25.26
CA GLY A 37 -43.59 59.83 24.59
C GLY A 37 -43.23 59.48 23.14
N GLY A 38 -44.05 59.95 22.20
CA GLY A 38 -43.56 60.53 20.95
C GLY A 38 -43.12 59.61 19.80
N ALA A 39 -43.95 59.60 18.76
CA ALA A 39 -43.59 59.56 17.33
C ALA A 39 -42.90 58.30 16.74
N LYS A 40 -43.59 57.75 15.73
CA LYS A 40 -43.25 56.61 14.88
C LYS A 40 -41.84 56.68 14.28
N PRO A 41 -41.15 55.53 14.17
CA PRO A 41 -40.21 55.30 13.08
C PRO A 41 -40.58 54.09 12.22
N ASN A 42 -39.98 54.10 11.03
CA ASN A 42 -40.34 53.40 9.82
C ASN A 42 -39.98 51.91 9.80
N SER A 43 -40.73 51.19 8.97
CA SER A 43 -40.36 50.03 8.14
C SER A 43 -39.06 49.29 8.49
N VAL A 44 -39.19 48.09 9.07
CA VAL A 44 -38.48 46.89 8.60
C VAL A 44 -39.33 45.68 9.00
N GLN A 45 -40.21 45.21 8.12
CA GLN A 45 -40.82 43.88 8.28
C GLN A 45 -39.77 42.84 7.86
N ASN A 46 -38.93 42.45 8.82
CA ASN A 46 -38.03 41.32 8.69
C ASN A 46 -38.85 40.02 8.69
N TYR A 47 -39.28 39.58 7.51
CA TYR A 47 -39.73 38.21 7.30
C TYR A 47 -38.51 37.29 7.43
N CYS A 48 -38.24 36.82 8.64
CA CYS A 48 -37.18 35.86 8.89
C CYS A 48 -37.63 34.50 8.34
N SER A 49 -37.38 34.24 7.05
CA SER A 49 -37.58 32.92 6.45
C SER A 49 -36.59 31.95 7.09
N LEU A 50 -37.03 31.19 8.08
CA LEU A 50 -36.25 30.10 8.65
C LEU A 50 -36.15 28.98 7.60
N TYR A 51 -35.23 29.13 6.66
CA TYR A 51 -34.84 28.07 5.74
C TYR A 51 -34.09 27.01 6.55
N VAL A 52 -34.84 26.04 7.07
CA VAL A 52 -34.26 24.86 7.71
C VAL A 52 -33.64 24.01 6.60
N ALA A 53 -32.35 24.22 6.34
CA ALA A 53 -31.59 23.37 5.43
C ALA A 53 -31.52 21.94 6.01
N LYS A 54 -32.38 21.05 5.52
CA LYS A 54 -32.27 19.61 5.79
C LYS A 54 -31.01 19.09 5.09
N ARG A 55 -29.91 18.96 5.84
CA ARG A 55 -28.71 18.27 5.37
C ARG A 55 -28.98 16.77 5.29
N PHE A 56 -29.14 16.24 4.08
CA PHE A 56 -29.14 14.80 3.86
C PHE A 56 -27.74 14.25 4.18
N LYS A 57 -27.65 13.39 5.21
CA LYS A 57 -26.44 12.61 5.47
C LYS A 57 -26.31 11.58 4.35
N SER A 58 -25.34 11.73 3.46
CA SER A 58 -24.99 10.66 2.54
C SER A 58 -24.48 9.47 3.34
N LYS A 59 -24.98 8.27 3.04
CA LYS A 59 -24.35 7.04 3.50
C LYS A 59 -22.97 7.01 2.87
N LYS A 60 -21.92 7.24 3.65
CA LYS A 60 -20.55 6.95 3.25
C LYS A 60 -20.51 5.45 2.96
N LYS A 61 -20.62 5.06 1.69
CA LYS A 61 -20.14 3.74 1.26
C LYS A 61 -18.70 3.72 1.74
N LYS A 62 -18.35 2.71 2.53
CA LYS A 62 -16.97 2.43 2.93
C LYS A 62 -16.24 2.14 1.62
N ALA A 63 -15.73 3.19 0.99
CA ALA A 63 -14.75 3.08 -0.07
C ALA A 63 -13.57 2.40 0.63
N VAL A 64 -13.49 1.10 0.41
CA VAL A 64 -12.26 0.37 0.59
C VAL A 64 -11.28 1.10 -0.33
N ASN A 65 -10.49 2.01 0.25
CA ASN A 65 -9.26 2.47 -0.34
C ASN A 65 -8.33 1.25 -0.36
N ILE A 66 -8.60 0.30 -1.25
CA ILE A 66 -7.53 -0.38 -1.96
C ILE A 66 -6.97 0.74 -2.81
N LYS A 67 -5.91 1.39 -2.30
CA LYS A 67 -4.99 2.05 -3.20
C LYS A 67 -4.61 0.97 -4.21
N LYS A 68 -5.12 1.16 -5.43
CA LYS A 68 -4.62 0.49 -6.61
C LYS A 68 -3.16 0.91 -6.75
N ASP A 69 -2.26 0.17 -6.10
CA ASP A 69 -0.93 -0.04 -6.64
C ASP A 69 -1.09 -1.12 -7.73
N GLU A 70 -1.83 -0.76 -8.78
CA GLU A 70 -1.93 -1.51 -10.03
C GLU A 70 -0.71 -1.10 -10.87
N ASP A 71 0.45 -1.68 -10.56
CA ASP A 71 1.57 -1.79 -11.50
C ASP A 71 2.06 -3.24 -11.46
N SER A 72 1.15 -4.14 -11.83
CA SER A 72 1.38 -5.58 -11.93
C SER A 72 1.11 -6.05 -13.36
N ASP A 73 1.72 -5.39 -14.34
CA ASP A 73 1.99 -5.98 -15.65
C ASP A 73 3.38 -6.65 -15.59
N GLU A 74 3.46 -7.78 -14.88
CA GLU A 74 4.61 -8.69 -15.01
C GLU A 74 4.22 -9.81 -15.99
N GLU A 75 4.03 -9.45 -17.26
CA GLU A 75 4.11 -10.42 -18.36
C GLU A 75 5.57 -10.89 -18.44
N LYS A 76 5.87 -11.98 -17.75
CA LYS A 76 7.13 -12.70 -17.90
C LYS A 76 7.09 -13.43 -19.24
N GLU A 77 7.46 -12.72 -20.30
CA GLU A 77 7.79 -13.33 -21.58
C GLU A 77 9.01 -14.25 -21.35
N LYS A 78 8.72 -15.55 -21.19
CA LYS A 78 9.74 -16.60 -21.22
C LYS A 78 10.09 -16.80 -22.69
N ASP A 79 10.96 -15.95 -23.19
CA ASP A 79 11.50 -16.07 -24.54
C ASP A 79 12.79 -16.90 -24.47
N ASP A 80 12.84 -17.93 -25.30
CA ASP A 80 13.75 -19.07 -25.23
C ASP A 80 15.22 -18.71 -25.53
N GLU A 81 16.10 -19.49 -24.89
CA GLU A 81 17.49 -19.83 -25.23
C GLU A 81 18.32 -18.84 -26.07
N GLU A 82 18.97 -17.88 -25.41
CA GLU A 82 20.25 -17.32 -25.90
C GLU A 82 21.29 -17.37 -24.78
N GLU A 83 22.26 -18.27 -24.98
CA GLU A 83 23.58 -18.41 -24.35
C GLU A 83 23.76 -17.79 -22.96
N ALA A 84 23.18 -18.46 -21.96
CA ALA A 84 23.64 -18.37 -20.59
C ALA A 84 24.61 -19.53 -20.30
N PRO A 85 25.63 -19.34 -19.45
CA PRO A 85 26.48 -20.43 -19.01
C PRO A 85 25.62 -21.53 -18.36
N ILE A 86 26.04 -22.77 -18.57
CA ILE A 86 25.41 -24.02 -18.12
C ILE A 86 24.79 -23.86 -16.72
N GLY A 87 23.45 -23.76 -16.69
CA GLY A 87 22.64 -23.77 -15.45
C GLY A 87 21.85 -22.50 -15.13
N SER A 88 22.18 -21.35 -15.73
CA SER A 88 21.50 -20.10 -15.39
C SER A 88 20.27 -19.82 -16.26
N LYS A 89 19.19 -19.36 -15.63
CA LYS A 89 17.94 -19.04 -16.35
C LYS A 89 17.93 -17.57 -16.76
N VAL A 90 17.94 -17.29 -18.05
CA VAL A 90 17.77 -15.93 -18.58
C VAL A 90 16.29 -15.58 -18.67
N ILE A 91 15.92 -14.39 -18.19
CA ILE A 91 14.55 -13.86 -18.26
C ILE A 91 14.60 -12.40 -18.70
N LYS A 92 13.78 -12.04 -19.68
CA LYS A 92 13.53 -10.65 -20.07
C LYS A 92 12.34 -10.13 -19.27
N ILE A 93 12.50 -9.01 -18.55
CA ILE A 93 11.42 -8.44 -17.72
C ILE A 93 11.32 -6.94 -17.94
N LYS A 94 10.10 -6.41 -18.07
CA LYS A 94 9.81 -4.97 -18.11
C LYS A 94 9.65 -4.46 -16.68
N VAL A 95 10.50 -3.53 -16.26
CA VAL A 95 10.48 -2.90 -14.93
C VAL A 95 10.29 -1.39 -15.04
N SER A 96 9.72 -0.78 -14.01
CA SER A 96 9.46 0.66 -13.97
C SER A 96 10.72 1.50 -13.75
N SER A 97 11.75 0.93 -13.12
CA SER A 97 12.99 1.66 -12.78
C SER A 97 14.17 0.70 -12.56
N ILE A 98 15.39 1.24 -12.70
CA ILE A 98 16.68 0.53 -12.54
C ILE A 98 17.08 0.39 -11.04
N ARG A 99 16.15 0.66 -10.13
CA ARG A 99 16.42 0.62 -8.70
C ARG A 99 16.58 -0.83 -8.22
N LEU A 100 17.45 -1.06 -7.25
CA LEU A 100 17.68 -2.36 -6.62
C LEU A 100 16.38 -3.01 -6.14
N ASP A 101 15.51 -2.27 -5.43
CA ASP A 101 14.27 -2.81 -4.89
C ASP A 101 13.31 -3.30 -5.99
N THR A 102 13.22 -2.54 -7.09
CA THR A 102 12.40 -2.88 -8.26
C THR A 102 12.95 -4.11 -8.99
N ILE A 103 14.26 -4.14 -9.27
CA ILE A 103 14.92 -5.25 -9.97
C ILE A 103 14.85 -6.52 -9.11
N SER A 104 15.11 -6.41 -7.80
CA SER A 104 15.02 -7.54 -6.87
C SER A 104 13.61 -8.15 -6.86
N LYS A 105 12.56 -7.32 -6.94
CA LYS A 105 11.16 -7.78 -7.01
C LYS A 105 10.92 -8.61 -8.26
N ALA A 106 11.24 -8.04 -9.42
CA ALA A 106 11.05 -8.66 -10.71
C ALA A 106 11.86 -9.97 -10.86
N GLY A 107 13.14 -9.92 -10.49
CA GLY A 107 14.07 -11.03 -10.65
C GLY A 107 13.84 -12.18 -9.67
N PHE A 108 13.78 -11.92 -8.36
CA PHE A 108 13.51 -12.98 -7.38
C PHE A 108 12.05 -13.46 -7.43
N GLY A 109 11.13 -12.65 -7.96
CA GLY A 109 9.70 -12.94 -7.98
C GLY A 109 9.09 -12.95 -6.58
N MET A 110 9.65 -12.16 -5.66
CA MET A 110 9.15 -12.00 -4.30
C MET A 110 8.29 -10.74 -4.16
N SER A 111 7.43 -10.71 -3.14
CA SER A 111 6.69 -9.49 -2.82
C SER A 111 7.65 -8.39 -2.36
N ARG A 112 7.27 -7.13 -2.62
CA ARG A 112 8.05 -5.96 -2.21
C ARG A 112 8.38 -5.99 -0.71
N ASN A 113 7.40 -6.36 0.12
CA ASN A 113 7.58 -6.45 1.57
C ASN A 113 8.68 -7.44 1.97
N LYS A 114 8.73 -8.63 1.35
CA LYS A 114 9.77 -9.64 1.64
C LYS A 114 11.16 -9.14 1.28
N ILE A 115 11.28 -8.39 0.19
CA ILE A 115 12.57 -7.80 -0.23
C ILE A 115 12.99 -6.71 0.74
N GLU A 116 12.05 -5.90 1.22
CA GLU A 116 12.34 -4.88 2.22
C GLU A 116 12.76 -5.50 3.56
N GLU A 117 12.11 -6.57 4.00
CA GLU A 117 12.51 -7.36 5.17
C GLU A 117 13.91 -7.95 4.98
N ALA A 118 14.21 -8.54 3.82
CA ALA A 118 15.52 -9.08 3.51
C ALA A 118 16.62 -8.01 3.48
N PHE A 119 16.31 -6.82 2.97
CA PHE A 119 17.21 -5.68 2.98
C PHE A 119 17.56 -5.26 4.42
N TYR A 120 16.55 -5.09 5.28
CA TYR A 120 16.79 -4.71 6.68
C TYR A 120 17.50 -5.82 7.47
N ALA A 121 17.24 -7.08 7.14
CA ALA A 121 17.98 -8.22 7.67
C ALA A 121 19.41 -8.35 7.11
N SER A 122 19.88 -7.41 6.29
CA SER A 122 21.22 -7.43 5.67
C SER A 122 21.52 -8.68 4.82
N LYS A 123 20.47 -9.29 4.27
CA LYS A 123 20.56 -10.51 3.44
C LYS A 123 20.84 -10.23 1.97
N ILE A 124 20.71 -8.98 1.53
CA ILE A 124 20.96 -8.57 0.14
C ILE A 124 22.40 -8.06 0.02
N ARG A 125 23.14 -8.60 -0.94
CA ARG A 125 24.51 -8.21 -1.28
C ARG A 125 24.58 -7.81 -2.75
N ILE A 126 25.43 -6.84 -3.08
CA ILE A 126 25.73 -6.46 -4.47
C ILE A 126 27.22 -6.64 -4.68
N ASN A 127 27.62 -7.47 -5.65
CA ASN A 127 29.02 -7.79 -5.92
C ASN A 127 29.76 -8.17 -4.62
N GLY A 128 29.14 -9.01 -3.78
CA GLY A 128 29.63 -9.40 -2.45
C GLY A 128 29.51 -8.35 -1.33
N ASN A 129 29.24 -7.09 -1.64
CA ASN A 129 29.23 -6.00 -0.66
C ASN A 129 27.84 -5.76 -0.06
N LYS A 130 27.81 -5.31 1.20
CA LYS A 130 26.56 -4.92 1.87
C LYS A 130 25.95 -3.68 1.25
N VAL A 131 24.63 -3.69 1.08
CA VAL A 131 23.90 -2.54 0.54
C VAL A 131 23.38 -1.65 1.65
N PHE A 132 23.77 -0.36 1.64
CA PHE A 132 23.29 0.62 2.62
C PHE A 132 22.03 1.39 2.18
N LYS A 133 21.78 1.47 0.87
CA LYS A 133 20.65 2.22 0.29
C LYS A 133 19.77 1.30 -0.54
N LYS A 134 18.47 1.24 -0.22
CA LYS A 134 17.46 0.47 -0.97
C LYS A 134 17.33 0.92 -2.42
N SER A 135 17.37 2.23 -2.64
CA SER A 135 17.17 2.85 -3.96
C SER A 135 18.50 3.04 -4.70
N LYS A 136 19.48 2.17 -4.49
CA LYS A 136 20.70 2.18 -5.28
C LYS A 136 20.33 1.86 -6.74
N GLU A 137 20.91 2.61 -7.67
CA GLU A 137 20.78 2.34 -9.10
C GLU A 137 21.73 1.21 -9.48
N MET A 138 21.22 0.21 -10.20
CA MET A 138 22.02 -0.91 -10.68
C MET A 138 22.65 -0.59 -12.04
N LYS A 139 23.77 -1.25 -12.34
CA LYS A 139 24.44 -1.17 -13.63
C LYS A 139 24.42 -2.53 -14.32
N ILE A 140 24.70 -2.52 -15.62
CA ILE A 140 24.91 -3.74 -16.40
C ILE A 140 26.14 -4.47 -15.83
N GLY A 141 26.03 -5.77 -15.64
CA GLY A 141 27.07 -6.62 -15.04
C GLY A 141 27.06 -6.67 -13.51
N ASP A 142 26.19 -5.94 -12.82
CA ASP A 142 26.07 -6.07 -11.37
C ASP A 142 25.44 -7.43 -10.98
N GLU A 143 26.03 -8.06 -9.97
CA GLU A 143 25.54 -9.27 -9.31
C GLU A 143 24.77 -8.89 -8.05
N ILE A 144 23.53 -9.37 -7.94
CA ILE A 144 22.66 -9.17 -6.79
C ILE A 144 22.42 -10.52 -6.14
N ASP A 145 22.89 -10.67 -4.91
CA ASP A 145 22.74 -11.90 -4.14
C ASP A 145 21.72 -11.71 -3.02
N LEU A 146 20.84 -12.70 -2.87
CA LEU A 146 19.92 -12.82 -1.75
C LEU A 146 20.26 -14.07 -0.94
N ILE A 147 20.76 -13.86 0.28
CA ILE A 147 21.08 -14.92 1.22
C ILE A 147 19.79 -15.51 1.78
N LEU A 148 19.57 -16.81 1.57
CA LEU A 148 18.40 -17.52 2.09
C LEU A 148 18.67 -18.04 3.49
N HIS A 149 19.59 -19.00 3.59
CA HIS A 149 19.99 -19.69 4.81
C HIS A 149 21.40 -20.28 4.64
N GLN A 150 21.99 -20.69 5.76
CA GLN A 150 23.19 -21.54 5.75
C GLN A 150 22.80 -22.95 5.30
N SER A 151 23.73 -23.65 4.65
CA SER A 151 23.51 -25.05 4.29
C SER A 151 23.46 -25.91 5.56
N MET A 152 22.54 -26.88 5.58
CA MET A 152 22.42 -27.81 6.71
C MET A 152 23.57 -28.83 6.73
N ASP A 153 24.10 -29.15 5.55
CA ASP A 153 25.16 -30.13 5.39
C ASP A 153 26.53 -29.54 5.74
N ASN A 154 26.76 -28.28 5.33
CA ASN A 154 28.02 -27.57 5.53
C ASN A 154 27.74 -26.13 6.04
N PRO A 155 27.93 -25.83 7.33
CA PRO A 155 27.63 -24.52 7.89
C PRO A 155 28.53 -23.40 7.36
N GLU A 156 29.65 -23.76 6.71
CA GLU A 156 30.57 -22.83 6.03
C GLU A 156 30.02 -22.33 4.69
N LEU A 157 28.98 -22.98 4.16
CA LEU A 157 28.37 -22.61 2.89
C LEU A 157 27.03 -21.89 3.11
N LEU A 158 26.80 -20.86 2.31
CA LEU A 158 25.55 -20.12 2.20
C LEU A 158 24.79 -20.57 0.97
N VAL A 159 23.48 -20.75 1.13
CA VAL A 159 22.56 -20.90 0.00
C VAL A 159 22.04 -19.52 -0.37
N VAL A 160 22.34 -19.09 -1.60
CA VAL A 160 21.94 -17.77 -2.12
C VAL A 160 21.19 -17.90 -3.43
N ASN A 161 20.35 -16.91 -3.72
CA ASN A 161 19.84 -16.69 -5.07
C ASN A 161 20.61 -15.53 -5.69
N ARG A 162 21.18 -15.73 -6.87
CA ARG A 162 21.97 -14.73 -7.59
C ARG A 162 21.22 -14.24 -8.81
N ILE A 163 21.29 -12.93 -9.04
CA ILE A 163 20.79 -12.29 -10.24
C ILE A 163 21.93 -11.50 -10.86
N VAL A 164 22.21 -11.72 -12.13
CA VAL A 164 23.18 -10.92 -12.89
C VAL A 164 22.43 -10.14 -13.96
N ILE A 165 22.71 -8.85 -14.06
CA ILE A 165 22.09 -8.01 -15.07
C ILE A 165 22.89 -8.08 -16.36
N LEU A 166 22.31 -8.66 -17.41
CA LEU A 166 22.98 -8.84 -18.70
C LEU A 166 22.83 -7.62 -19.61
N SER A 167 21.61 -7.09 -19.73
CA SER A 167 21.34 -5.90 -20.55
C SER A 167 20.18 -5.08 -20.01
N MET A 168 20.14 -3.80 -20.37
CA MET A 168 19.08 -2.86 -20.02
C MET A 168 18.72 -2.03 -21.25
N ASP A 169 17.46 -2.06 -21.66
CA ASP A 169 16.91 -1.37 -22.82
C ASP A 169 15.73 -0.50 -22.39
N LEU A 170 15.61 0.71 -22.91
CA LEU A 170 14.48 1.60 -22.63
C LEU A 170 13.41 1.43 -23.72
N ILE A 171 12.23 0.94 -23.34
CA ILE A 171 11.13 0.65 -24.26
C ILE A 171 9.84 1.22 -23.69
N ASN A 172 9.20 2.13 -24.43
CA ASN A 172 7.88 2.69 -24.11
C ASN A 172 7.79 3.19 -22.65
N ASP A 173 8.75 4.04 -22.26
CA ASP A 173 8.89 4.62 -20.91
C ASP A 173 9.17 3.63 -19.77
N ARG A 174 9.23 2.33 -20.05
CA ARG A 174 9.65 1.29 -19.11
C ARG A 174 11.06 0.81 -19.46
N VAL A 175 11.75 0.24 -18.49
CA VAL A 175 13.06 -0.37 -18.70
C VAL A 175 12.86 -1.86 -18.90
N GLN A 176 13.17 -2.40 -20.07
CA GLN A 176 13.30 -3.83 -20.28
C GLN A 176 14.70 -4.27 -19.83
N VAL A 177 14.78 -5.25 -18.93
CA VAL A 177 16.04 -5.75 -18.39
C VAL A 177 16.13 -7.24 -18.68
N LYS A 178 17.27 -7.67 -19.23
CA LYS A 178 17.60 -9.09 -19.32
C LYS A 178 18.39 -9.49 -18.07
N LEU A 179 17.86 -10.45 -17.33
CA LEU A 179 18.44 -10.95 -16.09
C LEU A 179 18.83 -12.42 -16.25
N SER A 180 20.03 -12.78 -15.82
CA SER A 180 20.41 -14.17 -15.55
C SER A 180 20.09 -14.48 -14.10
N ILE A 181 19.36 -15.56 -13.83
CA ILE A 181 18.90 -15.92 -12.49
C ILE A 181 19.41 -17.31 -12.15
N ASP A 182 20.14 -17.39 -11.05
CA ASP A 182 20.59 -18.62 -10.43
C ASP A 182 19.88 -18.79 -9.09
N ARG A 183 19.27 -19.96 -8.91
CA ARG A 183 18.55 -20.31 -7.68
C ARG A 183 19.34 -21.32 -6.89
N ASN A 184 19.38 -21.13 -5.57
CA ASN A 184 20.01 -22.04 -4.62
C ASN A 184 21.49 -22.31 -4.94
N LEU A 185 22.22 -21.26 -5.31
CA LEU A 185 23.66 -21.33 -5.48
C LEU A 185 24.34 -21.48 -4.12
N LEU A 186 25.30 -22.40 -4.03
CA LEU A 186 26.14 -22.57 -2.85
C LEU A 186 27.38 -21.70 -2.99
N ILE A 187 27.59 -20.81 -2.03
CA ILE A 187 28.74 -19.90 -1.98
C ILE A 187 29.36 -19.97 -0.58
N GLU A 188 30.66 -19.74 -0.50
CA GLU A 188 31.36 -19.52 0.77
C GLU A 188 30.83 -18.26 1.49
N HIS A 189 31.13 -18.14 2.78
CA HIS A 189 30.76 -16.94 3.53
C HIS A 189 31.42 -15.69 2.96
N TYR A 190 30.66 -14.59 2.91
CA TYR A 190 31.21 -13.30 2.54
C TYR A 190 32.12 -12.79 3.65
N GLU A 191 33.35 -12.40 3.29
CA GLU A 191 34.19 -11.62 4.16
C GLU A 191 33.59 -10.22 4.26
N ASP A 192 32.94 -9.92 5.40
CA ASP A 192 32.54 -8.55 5.67
C ASP A 192 33.82 -7.74 5.85
N SER A 193 34.19 -6.96 4.82
CA SER A 193 35.27 -5.98 4.92
C SER A 193 34.84 -4.92 5.93
N HIS A 194 35.15 -5.18 7.20
CA HIS A 194 35.01 -4.23 8.29
C HIS A 194 35.95 -3.06 8.00
N LEU A 195 35.41 -2.02 7.36
CA LEU A 195 35.99 -0.67 7.43
C LEU A 195 35.67 -0.07 8.81
#